data_AF-A0A9E7B298-F1
#
_entry.id   AF-A0A9E7B298-F1
#
_cell.length_a   1.000
_cell.length_b   1.000
_cell.length_c   1.000
_cell.angle_alpha   90.00
_cell.angle_beta   90.00
_cell.angle_gamma   90.00
#
_symmetry.space_group_name_H-M   'P 1'
#
loop_
_entity.id
_entity.type
_entity.pdbx_description
1 polymer ?
#
loop_
_entity_poly.entity_id
_entity_poly.type
_entity_poly.pdbx_seq_one_letter_code
_entity_poly.pdbx_strand_id
1 'polypeptide(L)'
;MNSLVVFEAILAASCLISVNLTRQAFFPASLFWAFGAASFAIMAIFGTLKFAGIGGFEAYHASLRSFSNSIGLVAFAFGALFGLFANTVSRFYWPVLLIGILGLSGTLLFGDWKMPLEYQEIIVGVMFLIGIVRLISSGMVALYLIIGAICMMASKVLVQFLAVKTGFDAMNIHNILLALSILSFGVAASRDDWE
;
A
#
# COMPACT_ATOMS: atom_id res chain seq x y z
N MET A 1 -26.79 0.46 9.33
CA MET A 1 -25.32 0.66 9.45
C MET A 1 -24.83 1.17 8.11
N ASN A 2 -24.09 2.29 8.08
CA ASN A 2 -23.63 2.88 6.82
C ASN A 2 -22.66 1.90 6.13
N SER A 3 -22.95 1.49 4.89
CA SER A 3 -22.16 0.47 4.17
C SER A 3 -20.69 0.88 4.05
N LEU A 4 -20.42 2.17 3.91
CA LEU A 4 -19.07 2.75 3.88
C LEU A 4 -18.25 2.44 5.13
N VAL A 5 -18.86 2.47 6.31
CA VAL A 5 -18.17 2.13 7.58
C VAL A 5 -17.70 0.68 7.56
N VAL A 6 -18.52 -0.23 7.01
CA VAL A 6 -18.17 -1.64 6.88
C VAL A 6 -16.98 -1.82 5.95
N PHE A 7 -16.97 -1.16 4.79
CA PHE A 7 -15.87 -1.29 3.82
C PHE A 7 -14.56 -0.69 4.34
N GLU A 8 -14.60 0.44 5.05
CA GLU A 8 -13.42 1.01 5.70
C GLU A 8 -12.90 0.08 6.83
N ALA A 9 -13.80 -0.56 7.59
CA ALA A 9 -13.41 -1.52 8.62
C ALA A 9 -12.77 -2.78 8.01
N ILE A 10 -13.30 -3.28 6.88
CA ILE A 10 -12.72 -4.39 6.12
C ILE A 10 -11.34 -3.99 5.58
N LEU A 11 -11.18 -2.78 5.05
CA LEU A 11 -9.90 -2.26 4.60
C LEU A 11 -8.89 -2.19 5.75
N ALA A 12 -9.29 -1.67 6.92
CA ALA A 12 -8.44 -1.63 8.11
C ALA A 12 -8.01 -3.03 8.55
N ALA A 13 -8.95 -3.98 8.63
CA ALA A 13 -8.65 -5.37 8.97
C ALA A 13 -7.70 -6.02 7.94
N SER A 14 -7.91 -5.77 6.65
CA SER A 14 -7.06 -6.23 5.55
C SER A 14 -5.63 -5.70 5.67
N CYS A 15 -5.47 -4.43 6.04
CA CYS A 15 -4.18 -3.83 6.30
C CYS A 15 -3.48 -4.47 7.51
N LEU A 16 -4.22 -4.73 8.60
CA LEU A 16 -3.65 -5.40 9.79
C LEU A 16 -3.21 -6.84 9.49
N ILE A 17 -3.99 -7.58 8.71
CA ILE A 17 -3.60 -8.91 8.21
C ILE A 17 -2.33 -8.79 7.37
N SER A 18 -2.27 -7.82 6.45
CA SER A 18 -1.08 -7.56 5.64
C SER A 18 0.13 -7.25 6.51
N VAL A 19 0.02 -6.38 7.53
CA VAL A 19 1.11 -6.10 8.47
C VAL A 19 1.60 -7.38 9.13
N ASN A 20 0.70 -8.25 9.58
CA ASN A 20 1.09 -9.51 10.19
C ASN A 20 1.81 -10.44 9.21
N LEU A 21 1.34 -10.52 7.96
CA LEU A 21 1.96 -11.32 6.89
C LEU A 21 3.37 -10.81 6.54
N THR A 22 3.56 -9.49 6.53
CA THR A 22 4.85 -8.88 6.17
C THR A 22 5.99 -9.17 7.14
N ARG A 23 5.68 -9.65 8.37
CA ARG A 23 6.69 -10.07 9.35
C ARG A 23 7.56 -11.23 8.86
N GLN A 24 7.07 -12.00 7.90
CA GLN A 24 7.78 -13.15 7.34
C GLN A 24 8.80 -12.73 6.26
N ALA A 25 8.73 -11.49 5.76
CA ALA A 25 9.72 -10.97 4.82
C ALA A 25 11.03 -10.59 5.52
N PHE A 26 12.12 -10.57 4.76
CA PHE A 26 13.44 -10.08 5.20
C PHE A 26 13.38 -8.67 5.82
N PHE A 27 14.19 -8.47 6.86
CA PHE A 27 14.07 -7.41 7.87
C PHE A 27 13.96 -5.96 7.33
N PRO A 28 14.78 -5.50 6.36
CA PRO A 28 14.55 -4.24 5.67
C PRO A 28 13.25 -4.17 4.87
N ALA A 29 12.97 -5.17 4.03
CA ALA A 29 11.79 -5.16 3.18
C ALA A 29 10.51 -5.19 4.02
N SER A 30 10.47 -6.00 5.08
CA SER A 30 9.32 -6.13 5.98
C SER A 30 8.96 -4.82 6.65
N LEU A 31 9.95 -3.99 7.03
CA LEU A 31 9.69 -2.66 7.60
C LEU A 31 8.96 -1.75 6.61
N PHE A 32 9.40 -1.70 5.35
CA PHE A 32 8.76 -0.87 4.33
C PHE A 32 7.38 -1.39 3.94
N TRP A 33 7.22 -2.71 3.82
CA TRP A 33 5.90 -3.32 3.61
C TRP A 33 4.93 -3.03 4.76
N ALA A 34 5.38 -3.23 6.00
CA ALA A 34 4.57 -2.99 7.19
C ALA A 34 4.21 -1.52 7.34
N PHE A 35 5.16 -0.61 7.05
CA PHE A 35 4.90 0.84 7.09
C PHE A 35 3.86 1.26 6.06
N GLY A 36 3.98 0.77 4.81
CA GLY A 36 2.97 0.98 3.77
C GLY A 36 1.59 0.52 4.24
N ALA A 37 1.47 -0.73 4.68
CA ALA A 37 0.20 -1.29 5.16
C ALA A 37 -0.35 -0.55 6.39
N ALA A 38 0.49 -0.17 7.35
CA ALA A 38 0.08 0.59 8.52
C ALA A 38 -0.44 1.99 8.16
N SER A 39 0.17 2.67 7.19
CA SER A 39 -0.31 3.97 6.73
C SER A 39 -1.74 3.90 6.17
N PHE A 40 -2.05 2.87 5.38
CA PHE A 40 -3.40 2.62 4.87
C PHE A 40 -4.36 2.15 5.97
N ALA A 41 -3.89 1.39 6.96
CA ALA A 41 -4.70 1.00 8.12
C ALA A 41 -5.17 2.23 8.91
N ILE A 42 -4.26 3.17 9.19
CA ILE A 42 -4.57 4.40 9.92
C ILE A 42 -5.57 5.24 9.12
N MET A 43 -5.35 5.41 7.82
CA MET A 43 -6.32 6.10 6.94
C MET A 43 -7.71 5.47 7.03
N ALA A 44 -7.79 4.13 6.96
CA ALA A 44 -9.04 3.39 6.98
C ALA A 44 -9.76 3.51 8.34
N ILE A 45 -9.02 3.43 9.44
CA ILE A 45 -9.57 3.66 10.79
C ILE A 45 -10.19 5.06 10.89
N PHE A 46 -9.49 6.10 10.42
CA PHE A 46 -10.04 7.45 10.40
C PHE A 46 -11.22 7.59 9.42
N GLY A 47 -11.23 6.81 8.33
CA GLY A 47 -12.37 6.67 7.44
C GLY A 47 -13.60 6.11 8.15
N THR A 48 -13.45 5.04 8.95
CA THR A 48 -14.56 4.49 9.74
C THR A 48 -15.15 5.53 10.69
N LEU A 49 -14.31 6.31 11.38
CA LEU A 49 -14.75 7.36 12.31
C LEU A 49 -15.48 8.49 11.57
N LYS A 50 -14.97 8.91 10.40
CA LYS A 50 -15.61 9.90 9.53
C LYS A 50 -17.02 9.44 9.12
N PHE A 51 -17.15 8.24 8.55
CA PHE A 51 -18.43 7.75 8.03
C PHE A 51 -19.39 7.26 9.12
N ALA A 52 -18.91 7.06 10.35
CA ALA A 52 -19.74 6.85 11.54
C ALA A 52 -20.38 8.14 12.06
N GLY A 53 -20.05 9.31 11.49
CA GLY A 53 -20.66 10.59 11.84
C GLY A 53 -19.96 11.33 12.99
N ILE A 54 -18.73 10.95 13.34
CA ILE A 54 -17.97 11.64 14.38
C ILE A 54 -17.33 12.91 13.78
N GLY A 55 -17.75 14.07 14.27
CA GLY A 55 -17.28 15.38 13.78
C GLY A 55 -15.78 15.60 13.98
N GLY A 56 -15.18 16.42 13.11
CA GLY A 56 -13.77 16.81 13.19
C GLY A 56 -12.77 15.86 12.52
N PHE A 57 -13.18 14.64 12.14
CA PHE A 57 -12.29 13.65 11.52
C PHE A 57 -12.12 13.78 10.01
N GLU A 58 -12.91 14.64 9.35
CA GLU A 58 -12.87 14.79 7.90
C GLU A 58 -11.54 15.35 7.39
N ALA A 59 -11.02 16.40 8.03
CA ALA A 59 -9.73 16.99 7.68
C ALA A 59 -8.58 16.00 7.90
N TYR A 60 -8.63 15.24 9.01
CA TYR A 60 -7.63 14.22 9.31
C TYR A 60 -7.68 13.07 8.30
N HIS A 61 -8.86 12.58 7.95
CA HIS A 61 -9.01 11.52 6.95
C HIS A 61 -8.50 11.97 5.57
N ALA A 62 -8.79 13.20 5.13
CA ALA A 62 -8.29 13.72 3.86
C ALA A 62 -6.75 13.85 3.84
N SER A 63 -6.16 14.31 4.95
CA SER A 63 -4.71 14.38 5.12
C SER A 63 -4.06 13.00 5.11
N LEU A 64 -4.60 12.06 5.91
CA LEU A 64 -4.11 10.69 5.98
C LEU A 64 -4.26 9.96 4.65
N ARG A 65 -5.35 10.18 3.91
CA ARG A 65 -5.53 9.62 2.57
C ARG A 65 -4.44 10.09 1.62
N SER A 66 -4.13 11.38 1.64
CA SER A 66 -3.05 11.94 0.82
C SER A 66 -1.68 11.38 1.23
N PHE A 67 -1.48 11.18 2.53
CA PHE A 67 -0.24 10.65 3.10
C PHE A 67 -0.02 9.20 2.69
N SER A 68 -1.02 8.33 2.87
CA SER A 68 -0.95 6.91 2.51
C SER A 68 -0.81 6.72 1.01
N ASN A 69 -1.50 7.53 0.20
CA ASN A 69 -1.34 7.53 -1.26
C ASN A 69 0.01 8.09 -1.75
N SER A 70 0.81 8.71 -0.90
CA SER A 70 2.14 9.22 -1.30
C SER A 70 3.23 8.38 -0.65
N ILE A 71 3.42 8.56 0.66
CA ILE A 71 4.48 7.89 1.41
C ILE A 71 4.19 6.39 1.55
N GLY A 72 2.93 6.00 1.76
CA GLY A 72 2.54 4.59 1.83
C GLY A 72 2.80 3.84 0.53
N LEU A 73 2.51 4.45 -0.62
CA LEU A 73 2.85 3.91 -1.94
C LEU A 73 4.35 3.75 -2.14
N VAL A 74 5.12 4.79 -1.82
CA VAL A 74 6.59 4.76 -1.90
C VAL A 74 7.16 3.64 -1.02
N ALA A 75 6.61 3.45 0.18
CA ALA A 75 7.03 2.36 1.06
C ALA A 75 6.77 0.98 0.44
N PHE A 76 5.61 0.76 -0.20
CA PHE A 76 5.38 -0.50 -0.93
C PHE A 76 6.33 -0.69 -2.11
N ALA A 77 6.65 0.37 -2.85
CA ALA A 77 7.63 0.29 -3.93
C ALA A 77 9.04 -0.04 -3.42
N PHE A 78 9.48 0.56 -2.32
CA PHE A 78 10.74 0.19 -1.67
C PHE A 78 10.71 -1.24 -1.13
N GLY A 79 9.59 -1.69 -0.53
CA GLY A 79 9.41 -3.08 -0.10
C GLY A 79 9.60 -4.07 -1.27
N ALA A 80 8.99 -3.78 -2.42
CA ALA A 80 9.13 -4.60 -3.63
C ALA A 80 10.56 -4.57 -4.19
N LEU A 81 11.19 -3.40 -4.21
CA LEU A 81 12.55 -3.22 -4.72
C LEU A 81 13.59 -3.91 -3.83
N PHE A 82 13.45 -3.82 -2.51
CA PHE A 82 14.33 -4.52 -1.58
C PHE A 82 14.11 -6.03 -1.58
N GLY A 83 12.89 -6.51 -1.86
CA GLY A 83 12.64 -7.91 -2.16
C GLY A 83 13.37 -8.39 -3.42
N LEU A 84 13.42 -7.57 -4.48
CA LEU A 84 14.15 -7.90 -5.71
C LEU A 84 15.67 -7.93 -5.50
N PHE A 85 16.24 -6.95 -4.78
CA PHE A 85 17.68 -6.84 -4.53
C PHE A 85 18.12 -7.44 -3.20
N ALA A 86 17.39 -8.47 -2.80
CA ALA A 86 17.54 -9.21 -1.57
C ALA A 86 18.98 -9.41 -1.09
N ASN A 87 19.74 -10.12 -1.91
CA ASN A 87 21.12 -10.51 -1.63
C ASN A 87 22.09 -9.32 -1.49
N THR A 88 21.79 -8.20 -2.12
CA THR A 88 22.60 -6.99 -2.04
C THR A 88 22.23 -6.17 -0.80
N VAL A 89 20.92 -6.03 -0.52
CA VAL A 89 20.41 -5.25 0.61
C VAL A 89 20.74 -5.93 1.94
N SER A 90 20.75 -7.27 2.01
CA SER A 90 21.16 -8.01 3.21
C SER A 90 22.58 -7.72 3.68
N ARG A 91 23.47 -7.33 2.77
CA ARG A 91 24.85 -6.97 3.11
C ARG A 91 25.01 -5.53 3.59
N PHE A 92 24.11 -4.62 3.16
CA PHE A 92 24.19 -3.18 3.41
C PHE A 92 22.91 -2.60 4.03
N TYR A 93 22.20 -3.42 4.82
CA TYR A 93 20.87 -3.05 5.30
C TYR A 93 20.88 -1.81 6.19
N TRP A 94 21.92 -1.63 6.99
CA TRP A 94 22.02 -0.51 7.93
C TRP A 94 22.10 0.86 7.23
N PRO A 95 23.03 1.11 6.27
CA PRO A 95 23.02 2.33 5.47
C PRO A 95 21.69 2.59 4.74
N VAL A 96 21.07 1.55 4.18
CA VAL A 96 19.80 1.67 3.45
C VAL A 96 18.68 2.13 4.38
N LEU A 97 18.58 1.54 5.57
CA LEU A 97 17.59 1.96 6.57
C LEU A 97 17.84 3.40 7.04
N LEU A 98 19.10 3.78 7.25
CA LEU A 98 19.46 5.13 7.72
C LEU A 98 19.10 6.19 6.68
N ILE A 99 19.37 5.94 5.39
CA ILE A 99 18.95 6.81 4.28
C ILE A 99 17.42 6.86 4.20
N GLY A 100 16.73 5.73 4.37
CA GLY A 100 15.26 5.68 4.38
C GLY A 100 14.65 6.52 5.50
N ILE A 101 15.18 6.40 6.73
CA ILE A 101 14.72 7.19 7.89
C ILE A 101 15.01 8.68 7.69
N LEU A 102 16.18 9.04 7.18
CA LEU A 102 16.54 10.43 6.89
C LEU A 102 15.64 11.02 5.80
N GLY A 103 15.38 10.27 4.73
CA GLY A 103 14.47 10.69 3.67
C GLY A 103 13.05 10.89 4.18
N LEU A 104 12.54 9.95 4.97
CA LEU A 104 11.20 10.04 5.55
C LEU A 104 11.11 11.21 6.56
N SER A 105 12.13 11.40 7.38
CA SER A 105 12.22 12.54 8.30
C SER A 105 12.29 13.88 7.55
N GLY A 106 13.08 13.96 6.49
CA GLY A 106 13.17 15.14 5.63
C GLY A 106 11.82 15.48 4.99
N THR A 107 11.19 14.51 4.33
CA THR A 107 9.88 14.72 3.69
C THR A 107 8.78 15.15 4.67
N LEU A 108 8.81 14.63 5.91
CA LEU A 108 7.90 15.05 6.97
C LEU A 108 8.19 16.48 7.46
N LEU A 109 9.46 16.86 7.60
CA LEU A 109 9.86 18.18 8.07
C LEU A 109 9.56 19.30 7.05
N PHE A 110 9.74 19.03 5.76
CA PHE A 110 9.52 20.03 4.70
C PHE A 110 8.07 20.13 4.23
N GLY A 111 7.20 19.19 4.63
CA GLY A 111 5.78 19.22 4.26
C GLY A 111 5.48 18.84 2.80
N ASP A 112 6.51 18.54 1.99
CA ASP A 112 6.43 18.18 0.58
C ASP A 112 6.09 16.70 0.33
N TRP A 113 5.32 16.10 1.23
CA TRP A 113 4.96 14.67 1.13
C TRP A 113 3.80 14.39 0.18
N LYS A 114 3.08 15.42 -0.28
CA LYS A 114 1.94 15.25 -1.21
C LYS A 114 2.45 15.05 -2.62
N MET A 115 2.42 13.81 -3.10
CA MET A 115 2.79 13.51 -4.48
C MET A 115 1.63 13.76 -5.45
N PRO A 116 1.87 14.42 -6.60
CA PRO A 116 0.92 14.49 -7.70
C PRO A 116 0.48 13.10 -8.18
N LEU A 117 -0.71 13.01 -8.76
CA LEU A 117 -1.29 11.75 -9.22
C LEU A 117 -0.37 11.03 -10.23
N GLU A 118 0.28 11.79 -11.12
CA GLU A 118 1.23 11.31 -12.13
C GLU A 118 2.38 10.50 -11.50
N TYR A 119 3.01 11.02 -10.44
CA TYR A 119 4.08 10.31 -9.74
C TYR A 119 3.57 9.05 -9.02
N GLN A 120 2.38 9.10 -8.44
CA GLN A 120 1.78 7.93 -7.81
C GLN A 120 1.53 6.80 -8.82
N GLU A 121 1.09 7.14 -10.04
CA GLU A 121 0.89 6.17 -11.12
C GLU A 121 2.22 5.58 -11.62
N ILE A 122 3.26 6.42 -11.75
CA ILE A 122 4.61 5.95 -12.06
C ILE A 122 5.10 4.95 -11.00
N ILE A 123 4.90 5.24 -9.71
CA ILE A 123 5.31 4.35 -8.61
C ILE A 123 4.58 2.99 -8.69
N VAL A 124 3.26 2.99 -8.92
CA VAL A 124 2.49 1.75 -9.12
C VAL A 124 2.97 1.01 -10.37
N GLY A 125 3.30 1.73 -11.45
CA GLY A 125 3.89 1.15 -12.66
C GLY A 125 5.26 0.50 -12.42
N VAL A 126 6.11 1.12 -11.59
CA VAL A 126 7.39 0.53 -11.15
C VAL A 126 7.14 -0.75 -10.35
N MET A 127 6.18 -0.77 -9.43
CA MET A 127 5.82 -1.98 -8.69
C MET A 127 5.35 -3.10 -9.61
N PHE A 128 4.53 -2.78 -10.62
CA PHE A 128 4.09 -3.73 -11.63
C PHE A 128 5.27 -4.29 -12.44
N LEU A 129 6.22 -3.43 -12.84
CA LEU A 129 7.42 -3.84 -13.57
C LEU A 129 8.33 -4.72 -12.71
N ILE A 130 8.49 -4.42 -11.42
CA ILE A 130 9.18 -5.30 -10.46
C ILE A 130 8.47 -6.66 -10.41
N GLY A 131 7.14 -6.67 -10.37
CA GLY A 131 6.34 -7.90 -10.46
C GLY A 131 6.65 -8.72 -11.72
N ILE A 132 6.72 -8.08 -12.89
CA ILE A 132 7.09 -8.74 -14.16
C ILE A 132 8.51 -9.31 -14.10
N VAL A 133 9.48 -8.56 -13.60
CA VAL A 133 10.87 -9.02 -13.47
C VAL A 133 10.94 -10.23 -12.53
N ARG A 134 10.21 -10.20 -11.40
CA ARG A 134 10.14 -11.32 -10.46
C ARG A 134 9.43 -12.54 -11.03
N LEU A 135 8.67 -12.42 -12.13
CA LEU A 135 8.02 -13.58 -12.74
C LEU A 135 9.04 -14.62 -13.25
N ILE A 136 10.26 -14.16 -13.55
CA ILE A 136 11.39 -15.01 -13.96
C ILE A 136 12.01 -15.74 -12.75
N SER A 137 12.02 -15.11 -11.57
CA SER A 137 12.67 -15.65 -10.37
C SER A 137 11.72 -16.41 -9.44
N SER A 138 10.54 -15.86 -9.17
CA SER A 138 9.57 -16.36 -8.18
C SER A 138 8.14 -16.12 -8.64
N GLY A 139 7.62 -17.07 -9.42
CA GLY A 139 6.31 -16.95 -10.09
C GLY A 139 5.15 -16.60 -9.16
N MET A 140 5.06 -17.21 -7.97
CA MET A 140 3.95 -16.94 -7.04
C MET A 140 4.02 -15.54 -6.41
N VAL A 141 5.20 -15.07 -6.00
CA VAL A 141 5.38 -13.71 -5.45
C VAL A 141 5.08 -12.66 -6.50
N ALA A 142 5.56 -12.89 -7.73
CA ALA A 142 5.31 -12.05 -8.88
C ALA A 142 3.82 -11.88 -9.17
N LEU A 143 3.05 -12.98 -9.15
CA LEU A 143 1.61 -12.93 -9.37
C LEU A 143 0.90 -12.05 -8.34
N TYR A 144 1.23 -12.17 -7.06
CA TYR A 144 0.60 -11.34 -6.02
C TYR A 144 1.01 -9.87 -6.12
N LEU A 145 2.27 -9.56 -6.48
CA LEU A 145 2.69 -8.18 -6.74
C LEU A 145 1.95 -7.56 -7.94
N ILE A 146 1.82 -8.33 -9.02
CA ILE A 146 1.13 -7.92 -10.25
C ILE A 146 -0.36 -7.68 -9.95
N ILE A 147 -1.03 -8.62 -9.29
CA ILE A 147 -2.44 -8.48 -8.89
C ILE A 147 -2.59 -7.25 -7.99
N GLY A 148 -1.70 -7.09 -7.00
CA GLY A 148 -1.71 -5.94 -6.10
C GLY A 148 -1.62 -4.61 -6.84
N ALA A 149 -0.67 -4.48 -7.78
CA ALA A 149 -0.48 -3.27 -8.59
C ALA A 149 -1.67 -3.02 -9.54
N ILE A 150 -2.20 -4.07 -10.19
CA ILE A 150 -3.37 -3.96 -11.06
C ILE A 150 -4.58 -3.49 -10.26
N CYS A 151 -4.85 -4.06 -9.10
CA CYS A 151 -5.95 -3.64 -8.23
C CYS A 151 -5.80 -2.17 -7.82
N MET A 152 -4.58 -1.74 -7.51
CA MET A 152 -4.30 -0.35 -7.14
C MET A 152 -4.53 0.62 -8.32
N MET A 153 -4.10 0.27 -9.52
CA MET A 153 -4.33 1.05 -10.74
C MET A 153 -5.83 1.08 -11.10
N ALA A 154 -6.49 -0.08 -11.01
CA ALA A 154 -7.93 -0.20 -11.22
C ALA A 154 -8.74 0.63 -10.23
N SER A 155 -8.27 0.78 -8.99
CA SER A 155 -8.92 1.63 -7.98
C SER A 155 -8.96 3.12 -8.35
N LYS A 156 -8.15 3.55 -9.33
CA LYS A 156 -8.13 4.93 -9.85
C LYS A 156 -8.93 5.07 -11.14
N VAL A 157 -8.82 4.10 -12.05
CA VAL A 157 -9.37 4.21 -13.42
C VAL A 157 -10.73 3.53 -13.57
N LEU A 158 -10.90 2.34 -12.98
CA LEU A 158 -12.05 1.46 -13.22
C LEU A 158 -13.21 1.68 -12.25
N VAL A 159 -13.01 2.45 -11.17
CA VAL A 159 -14.03 2.64 -10.12
C VAL A 159 -15.33 3.22 -10.65
N GLN A 160 -15.28 4.27 -11.48
CA GLN A 160 -16.50 4.88 -12.03
C GLN A 160 -17.24 3.92 -12.96
N PHE A 161 -16.50 3.20 -13.81
CA PHE A 161 -17.06 2.20 -14.71
C PHE A 161 -17.73 1.05 -13.94
N LEU A 162 -17.04 0.52 -12.92
CA LEU A 162 -17.56 -0.55 -12.07
C LEU A 162 -18.77 -0.08 -11.24
N ALA A 163 -18.78 1.16 -10.76
CA ALA A 163 -19.91 1.74 -10.02
C ALA A 163 -21.17 1.76 -10.89
N VAL A 164 -21.06 2.22 -12.13
CA VAL A 164 -22.18 2.26 -13.09
C VAL A 164 -22.69 0.85 -13.41
N LYS A 165 -21.80 -0.14 -13.56
CA LYS A 165 -22.19 -1.51 -13.93
C LYS A 165 -22.74 -2.34 -12.79
N THR A 166 -22.25 -2.13 -11.58
CA THR A 166 -22.63 -2.94 -10.42
C THR A 166 -23.70 -2.30 -9.54
N GLY A 167 -23.93 -1.00 -9.69
CA GLY A 167 -24.85 -0.24 -8.85
C GLY A 167 -24.32 0.04 -7.44
N PHE A 168 -23.07 -0.34 -7.13
CA PHE A 168 -22.40 0.01 -5.87
C PHE A 168 -21.87 1.43 -5.89
N ASP A 169 -21.78 2.04 -4.70
CA ASP A 169 -21.08 3.30 -4.49
C ASP A 169 -19.60 3.17 -4.92
N ALA A 170 -19.13 4.13 -5.71
CA ALA A 170 -17.75 4.23 -6.17
C ALA A 170 -16.74 4.15 -5.02
N MET A 171 -17.06 4.74 -3.87
CA MET A 171 -16.16 4.72 -2.71
C MET A 171 -16.02 3.30 -2.11
N ASN A 172 -17.10 2.50 -2.12
CA ASN A 172 -17.05 1.11 -1.68
C ASN A 172 -16.19 0.26 -2.62
N ILE A 173 -16.34 0.43 -3.93
CA ILE A 173 -15.53 -0.27 -4.93
C ILE A 173 -14.05 0.10 -4.80
N HIS A 174 -13.75 1.38 -4.57
CA HIS A 174 -12.39 1.84 -4.30
C HIS A 174 -11.79 1.12 -3.08
N ASN A 175 -12.53 1.06 -1.97
CA ASN A 175 -12.07 0.40 -0.74
C ASN A 175 -11.86 -1.11 -0.92
N ILE A 176 -12.70 -1.78 -1.70
CA ILE A 176 -12.52 -3.21 -2.03
C ILE A 176 -11.24 -3.41 -2.84
N LEU A 177 -11.04 -2.65 -3.91
CA LEU A 177 -9.86 -2.77 -4.77
C LEU A 177 -8.57 -2.45 -4.00
N LEU A 178 -8.62 -1.45 -3.12
CA LEU A 178 -7.50 -1.10 -2.26
C LEU A 178 -7.20 -2.20 -1.22
N ALA A 179 -8.24 -2.79 -0.61
CA ALA A 179 -8.08 -3.89 0.33
C ALA A 179 -7.46 -5.12 -0.33
N LEU A 180 -7.93 -5.48 -1.54
CA LEU A 180 -7.37 -6.56 -2.34
C LEU A 180 -5.91 -6.29 -2.72
N SER A 181 -5.60 -5.04 -3.08
CA SER A 181 -4.24 -4.62 -3.40
C SER A 181 -3.29 -4.83 -2.21
N ILE A 182 -3.67 -4.31 -1.04
CA ILE A 182 -2.84 -4.39 0.18
C ILE A 182 -2.70 -5.83 0.65
N LEU A 183 -3.77 -6.63 0.64
CA LEU A 183 -3.66 -8.06 0.97
C LEU A 183 -2.74 -8.81 0.02
N SER A 184 -2.81 -8.50 -1.29
CA SER A 184 -1.92 -9.12 -2.28
C SER A 184 -0.47 -8.77 -2.00
N PHE A 185 -0.18 -7.52 -1.61
CA PHE A 185 1.16 -7.13 -1.16
C PHE A 185 1.61 -7.84 0.10
N GLY A 186 0.73 -8.00 1.09
CA GLY A 186 1.02 -8.77 2.30
C GLY A 186 1.35 -10.24 2.01
N VAL A 187 0.58 -10.89 1.13
CA VAL A 187 0.82 -12.28 0.72
C VAL A 187 2.08 -12.40 -0.15
N ALA A 188 2.36 -11.41 -1.00
CA ALA A 188 3.61 -11.35 -1.75
C ALA A 188 4.82 -11.30 -0.82
N ALA A 189 4.76 -10.43 0.20
CA ALA A 189 5.81 -10.29 1.21
C ALA A 189 5.99 -11.58 2.04
N SER A 190 4.90 -12.26 2.41
CA SER A 190 4.99 -13.48 3.22
C SER A 190 5.56 -14.69 2.47
N ARG A 191 5.57 -14.64 1.14
CA ARG A 191 6.14 -15.69 0.26
C ARG A 191 7.47 -15.30 -0.34
N ASP A 192 7.97 -14.14 0.05
CA ASP A 192 9.32 -13.73 -0.26
C ASP A 192 10.24 -14.54 0.65
N ASP A 193 10.44 -15.83 0.32
CA ASP A 193 11.30 -16.76 1.06
C ASP A 193 12.76 -16.52 0.65
N TRP A 194 13.65 -16.38 1.65
CA TRP A 194 15.05 -15.97 1.50
C TRP A 194 16.04 -17.13 1.70
N GLU A 195 15.69 -18.31 1.20
CA GLU A 195 16.58 -19.49 1.17
C GLU A 195 17.12 -19.78 -0.23
#